data_AF-A0A2A9HDS9-F1
#
_entry.id   AF-A0A2A9HDS9-F1
#
_cell.length_a   1.000
_cell.length_b   1.000
_cell.length_c   1.000
_cell.angle_alpha   90.00
_cell.angle_beta   90.00
_cell.angle_gamma   90.00
#
_symmetry.space_group_name_H-M   'P 1'
#
loop_
_entity.id
_entity.type
_entity.pdbx_description
1 polymer ?
#
loop_
_entity_poly.entity_id
_entity_poly.type
_entity_poly.pdbx_seq_one_letter_code
_entity_poly.pdbx_strand_id
1 'polypeptide(L)'
;MLRTSAARLLVAGLAALLILPLAAACGGSDDDEHAGDTAAVLAAVTFLDGAGYHDIDDAINKDRTVPATARTAALKGQAVVKATAWPAELQPKADALAGILGDLAAALEGDSPDLAKAGAAAKKAHDAQHEFSDAAWGWLYEKAGVKGPAHGH
;
A
#
# COMPACT_ATOMS: atom_id res chain seq x y z
N MET A 1 -56.17 -63.35 25.14
CA MET A 1 -55.40 -63.64 26.36
C MET A 1 -54.38 -62.52 26.56
N LEU A 2 -54.34 -61.93 27.78
CA LEU A 2 -53.25 -61.15 28.45
C LEU A 2 -52.49 -60.08 27.63
N ARG A 3 -52.12 -58.89 28.11
CA ARG A 3 -52.22 -58.19 29.40
C ARG A 3 -51.74 -56.75 29.13
N THR A 4 -52.24 -55.80 29.90
CA THR A 4 -51.72 -54.43 30.06
C THR A 4 -50.25 -54.43 30.51
N SER A 5 -49.49 -53.42 30.09
CA SER A 5 -48.95 -52.37 30.98
C SER A 5 -47.72 -51.66 30.39
N ALA A 6 -47.70 -50.35 30.62
CA ALA A 6 -46.65 -49.41 30.27
C ALA A 6 -45.35 -49.66 31.04
N ALA A 7 -44.22 -49.30 30.43
CA ALA A 7 -43.07 -48.72 31.14
C ALA A 7 -42.20 -47.97 30.13
N ARG A 8 -42.23 -46.63 30.25
CA ARG A 8 -41.24 -45.73 29.67
C ARG A 8 -39.92 -45.99 30.38
N LEU A 9 -38.84 -46.24 29.64
CA LEU A 9 -37.49 -45.93 30.10
C LEU A 9 -36.82 -45.02 29.07
N LEU A 10 -36.51 -43.81 29.53
CA LEU A 10 -35.61 -42.87 28.90
C LEU A 10 -34.20 -43.48 28.80
N VAL A 11 -33.60 -43.42 27.61
CA VAL A 11 -32.15 -43.37 27.48
C VAL A 11 -31.83 -42.19 26.57
N ALA A 12 -31.37 -41.11 27.20
CA ALA A 12 -30.77 -39.98 26.53
C ALA A 12 -29.43 -40.41 25.93
N GLY A 13 -29.38 -40.58 24.61
CA GLY A 13 -28.16 -40.77 23.84
C GLY A 13 -27.71 -39.45 23.25
N LEU A 14 -26.94 -38.69 24.03
CA LEU A 14 -26.26 -37.46 23.65
C LEU A 14 -25.16 -37.79 22.62
N ALA A 15 -25.49 -37.76 21.32
CA ALA A 15 -24.47 -37.83 20.26
C ALA A 15 -23.91 -36.42 20.04
N ALA A 16 -22.70 -36.21 20.53
CA ALA A 16 -21.98 -34.96 20.51
C ALA A 16 -21.83 -34.40 19.09
N LEU A 17 -22.33 -33.19 18.86
CA LEU A 17 -21.90 -32.34 17.76
C LEU A 17 -20.39 -32.09 17.92
N LEU A 18 -19.59 -32.66 17.02
CA LEU A 18 -18.22 -32.23 16.77
C LEU A 18 -18.25 -30.84 16.15
N ILE A 19 -18.37 -29.82 16.99
CA ILE A 19 -18.01 -28.45 16.63
C ILE A 19 -16.48 -28.43 16.64
N LEU A 20 -15.88 -28.58 15.46
CA LEU A 20 -14.49 -28.17 15.26
C LEU A 20 -14.46 -26.65 15.46
N PRO A 21 -13.79 -26.10 16.49
CA PRO A 21 -13.41 -24.71 16.42
C PRO A 21 -12.37 -24.64 15.29
N LEU A 22 -12.74 -24.01 14.17
CA LEU A 22 -11.75 -23.32 13.36
C LEU A 22 -11.17 -22.25 14.29
N ALA A 23 -10.17 -22.64 15.09
CA ALA A 23 -9.27 -21.70 15.70
C ALA A 23 -8.58 -21.03 14.52
N ALA A 24 -9.09 -19.86 14.17
CA ALA A 24 -8.37 -18.89 13.39
C ALA A 24 -7.00 -18.76 14.07
N ALA A 25 -5.97 -19.27 13.41
CA ALA A 25 -4.58 -19.01 13.75
C ALA A 25 -4.22 -17.56 13.40
N CYS A 26 -5.07 -16.62 13.82
CA CYS A 26 -4.70 -15.23 13.99
C CYS A 26 -3.94 -15.16 15.31
N GLY A 27 -2.70 -15.64 15.31
CA GLY A 27 -1.71 -15.09 16.24
C GLY A 27 -1.57 -13.61 15.86
N GLY A 28 -1.84 -12.64 16.70
CA GLY A 28 -1.56 -12.61 18.13
C GLY A 28 -0.31 -11.76 18.30
N SER A 29 -0.54 -10.43 18.36
CA SER A 29 0.27 -9.40 19.02
C SER A 29 -0.40 -8.06 18.75
N ASP A 30 -1.41 -7.74 19.55
CA ASP A 30 -1.75 -6.34 19.85
C ASP A 30 -0.55 -5.78 20.63
N ASP A 31 0.37 -5.08 19.97
CA ASP A 31 1.32 -4.09 20.56
C ASP A 31 2.34 -3.54 19.52
N ASP A 32 1.94 -3.29 18.27
CA ASP A 32 2.72 -2.47 17.34
C ASP A 32 1.77 -1.69 16.43
N GLU A 33 1.20 -0.59 16.92
CA GLU A 33 0.37 0.33 16.11
C GLU A 33 1.14 0.97 14.93
N HIS A 34 2.43 0.64 14.76
CA HIS A 34 3.33 1.11 13.71
C HIS A 34 4.16 0.02 13.00
N ALA A 35 3.88 -1.27 13.21
CA ALA A 35 4.48 -2.31 12.37
C ALA A 35 3.77 -2.33 11.01
N GLY A 36 4.25 -1.50 10.08
CA GLY A 36 3.70 -1.45 8.72
C GLY A 36 3.62 -2.85 8.09
N ASP A 37 2.47 -3.19 7.52
CA ASP A 37 2.26 -4.46 6.84
C ASP A 37 3.22 -4.55 5.64
N THR A 38 4.14 -5.51 5.69
CA THR A 38 5.15 -5.74 4.63
C THR A 38 4.49 -5.91 3.27
N ALA A 39 3.33 -6.57 3.21
CA ALA A 39 2.60 -6.76 1.95
C ALA A 39 2.04 -5.43 1.43
N ALA A 40 1.52 -4.57 2.32
CA ALA A 40 1.04 -3.25 1.97
C ALA A 40 2.17 -2.33 1.46
N VAL A 41 3.32 -2.32 2.15
CA VAL A 41 4.52 -1.57 1.72
C VAL A 41 4.99 -2.04 0.34
N LEU A 42 5.11 -3.37 0.14
CA LEU A 42 5.50 -3.96 -1.15
C LEU A 42 4.53 -3.59 -2.28
N ALA A 43 3.22 -3.70 -2.03
CA ALA A 43 2.21 -3.36 -3.02
C ALA A 43 2.25 -1.88 -3.39
N ALA A 44 2.39 -1.00 -2.39
CA ALA A 44 2.44 0.45 -2.59
C ALA A 44 3.69 0.87 -3.37
N VAL A 45 4.89 0.40 -2.97
CA VAL A 45 6.13 0.77 -3.68
C VAL A 45 6.13 0.25 -5.11
N THR A 46 5.66 -0.98 -5.34
CA THR A 46 5.56 -1.55 -6.70
C THR A 46 4.61 -0.74 -7.59
N PHE A 47 3.49 -0.27 -7.03
CA PHE A 47 2.57 0.62 -7.74
C PHE A 47 3.25 1.95 -8.11
N LEU A 48 3.97 2.55 -7.16
CA LEU A 48 4.63 3.85 -7.35
C LEU A 48 5.78 3.77 -8.36
N ASP A 49 6.56 2.69 -8.34
CA ASP A 49 7.63 2.43 -9.31
C ASP A 49 7.08 2.30 -10.74
N GLY A 50 5.88 1.74 -10.88
CA GLY A 50 5.16 1.61 -12.15
C GLY A 50 4.34 2.83 -12.56
N ALA A 51 4.33 3.92 -11.79
CA ALA A 51 3.44 5.06 -12.02
C ALA A 51 3.89 6.00 -13.15
N GLY A 52 5.12 5.85 -13.65
CA GLY A 52 5.62 6.55 -14.84
C GLY A 52 6.04 8.01 -14.62
N TYR A 53 6.49 8.38 -13.41
CA TYR A 53 6.87 9.77 -13.11
C TYR A 53 8.07 10.27 -13.92
N HIS A 54 9.05 9.40 -14.22
CA HIS A 54 10.16 9.73 -15.13
C HIS A 54 9.63 10.13 -16.52
N ASP A 55 8.74 9.34 -17.10
CA ASP A 55 8.20 9.60 -18.44
C ASP A 55 7.32 10.86 -18.45
N ILE A 56 6.63 11.16 -17.35
CA ILE A 56 5.89 12.41 -17.18
C ILE A 56 6.86 13.61 -17.12
N ASP A 57 7.94 13.50 -16.36
CA ASP A 57 9.00 14.52 -16.27
C ASP A 57 9.59 14.79 -17.67
N ASP A 58 10.02 13.73 -18.36
CA ASP A 58 10.59 13.82 -19.70
C ASP A 58 9.62 14.43 -20.71
N ALA A 59 8.36 13.98 -20.74
CA ALA A 59 7.36 14.51 -21.63
C ALA A 59 7.17 16.03 -21.45
N ILE A 60 7.15 16.52 -20.19
CA ILE A 60 6.90 17.93 -19.91
C ILE A 60 8.16 18.79 -20.10
N ASN A 61 9.30 18.34 -19.58
CA ASN A 61 10.54 19.12 -19.57
C ASN A 61 11.36 19.01 -20.85
N LYS A 62 11.36 17.84 -21.50
CA LYS A 62 12.08 17.61 -22.77
C LYS A 62 11.15 17.82 -23.96
N ASP A 63 10.01 17.13 -23.98
CA ASP A 63 9.14 17.11 -25.16
C ASP A 63 8.14 18.28 -25.18
N ARG A 64 8.03 19.02 -24.08
CA ARG A 64 7.12 20.17 -23.92
C ARG A 64 5.65 19.79 -24.10
N THR A 65 5.30 18.58 -23.71
CA THR A 65 3.93 18.03 -23.78
C THR A 65 3.47 17.59 -22.39
N VAL A 66 2.16 17.73 -22.12
CA VAL A 66 1.57 17.23 -20.88
C VAL A 66 0.82 15.95 -21.19
N PRO A 67 1.26 14.78 -20.69
CA PRO A 67 0.54 13.54 -20.90
C PRO A 67 -0.88 13.63 -20.32
N ALA A 68 -1.87 13.15 -21.06
CA ALA A 68 -3.28 13.21 -20.64
C ALA A 68 -3.55 12.50 -19.30
N THR A 69 -2.71 11.54 -18.93
CA THR A 69 -2.80 10.77 -17.68
C THR A 69 -1.99 11.35 -16.53
N ALA A 70 -1.15 12.37 -16.75
CA ALA A 70 -0.16 12.84 -15.76
C ALA A 70 -0.81 13.26 -14.43
N ARG A 71 -1.87 14.08 -14.49
CA ARG A 71 -2.59 14.50 -13.28
C ARG A 71 -3.22 13.32 -12.55
N THR A 72 -3.82 12.40 -13.29
CA THR A 72 -4.42 11.19 -12.71
C THR A 72 -3.38 10.27 -12.09
N ALA A 73 -2.20 10.14 -12.68
CA ALA A 73 -1.08 9.38 -12.11
C ALA A 73 -0.60 10.00 -10.79
N ALA A 74 -0.45 11.32 -10.74
CA ALA A 74 -0.11 12.05 -9.52
C ALA A 74 -1.15 11.83 -8.40
N LEU A 75 -2.45 11.97 -8.73
CA LEU A 75 -3.54 11.76 -7.76
C LEU A 75 -3.63 10.31 -7.26
N LYS A 76 -3.49 9.32 -8.15
CA LYS A 76 -3.51 7.91 -7.76
C LYS A 76 -2.32 7.56 -6.86
N GLY A 77 -1.12 8.03 -7.20
CA GLY A 77 0.05 7.87 -6.34
C GLY A 77 -0.15 8.52 -4.98
N GLN A 78 -0.63 9.76 -4.93
CA GLN A 78 -0.93 10.43 -3.66
C GLN A 78 -1.94 9.63 -2.82
N ALA A 79 -2.99 9.10 -3.43
CA ALA A 79 -3.99 8.29 -2.75
C ALA A 79 -3.39 6.99 -2.20
N VAL A 80 -2.57 6.28 -2.98
CA VAL A 80 -1.87 5.07 -2.54
C VAL A 80 -0.96 5.37 -1.35
N VAL A 81 -0.16 6.44 -1.43
CA VAL A 81 0.74 6.82 -0.33
C VAL A 81 -0.05 7.15 0.93
N LYS A 82 -1.13 7.94 0.83
CA LYS A 82 -1.95 8.31 2.00
C LYS A 82 -2.79 7.17 2.59
N ALA A 83 -3.13 6.17 1.78
CA ALA A 83 -3.95 5.03 2.22
C ALA A 83 -3.12 3.89 2.80
N THR A 84 -1.80 3.90 2.59
CA THR A 84 -0.90 2.87 3.09
C THR A 84 -0.52 3.16 4.54
N ALA A 85 -0.68 2.18 5.42
CA ALA A 85 -0.16 2.26 6.79
C ALA A 85 1.35 2.00 6.75
N TRP A 86 2.15 3.06 6.76
CA TRP A 86 3.60 2.95 6.67
C TRP A 86 4.22 2.59 8.02
N PRO A 87 5.33 1.83 8.02
CA PRO A 87 6.16 1.68 9.21
C PRO A 87 6.75 3.05 9.60
N ALA A 88 7.03 3.24 10.89
CA ALA A 88 7.44 4.53 11.44
C ALA A 88 8.68 5.12 10.74
N GLU A 89 9.60 4.28 10.26
CA GLU A 89 10.81 4.69 9.55
C GLU A 89 10.53 5.28 8.16
N LEU A 90 9.44 4.87 7.51
CA LEU A 90 9.05 5.32 6.17
C LEU A 90 8.01 6.45 6.21
N GLN A 91 7.24 6.57 7.28
CA GLN A 91 6.12 7.52 7.40
C GLN A 91 6.51 8.97 7.03
N PRO A 92 7.62 9.56 7.53
CA PRO A 92 7.98 10.94 7.17
C PRO A 92 8.28 11.11 5.67
N LYS A 93 8.88 10.10 5.03
CA LYS A 93 9.17 10.13 3.59
C LYS A 93 7.90 9.92 2.76
N ALA A 94 6.99 9.07 3.22
CA ALA A 94 5.67 8.90 2.61
C ALA A 94 4.87 10.21 2.64
N ASP A 95 4.81 10.89 3.78
CA ASP A 95 4.11 12.17 3.89
C ASP A 95 4.70 13.25 2.97
N ALA A 96 6.03 13.30 2.87
CA ALA A 96 6.72 14.19 1.94
C ALA A 96 6.37 13.89 0.47
N LEU A 97 6.43 12.61 0.06
CA LEU A 97 6.05 12.18 -1.28
C LEU A 97 4.58 12.51 -1.57
N ALA A 98 3.66 12.24 -0.64
CA ALA A 98 2.24 12.55 -0.80
C ALA A 98 1.98 14.05 -0.99
N GLY A 99 2.75 14.91 -0.30
CA GLY A 99 2.72 16.36 -0.51
C GLY A 99 3.14 16.73 -1.93
N ILE A 100 4.29 16.20 -2.39
CA ILE A 100 4.85 16.50 -3.71
C ILE A 100 3.95 16.00 -4.85
N LEU A 101 3.34 14.83 -4.70
CA LEU A 101 2.37 14.32 -5.68
C LEU A 101 1.10 15.18 -5.72
N GLY A 102 0.71 15.77 -4.57
CA GLY A 102 -0.34 16.79 -4.52
C GLY A 102 0.04 18.06 -5.29
N ASP A 103 1.26 18.56 -5.08
CA ASP A 103 1.79 19.74 -5.79
C ASP A 103 1.84 19.50 -7.31
N LEU A 104 2.26 18.30 -7.74
CA LEU A 104 2.24 17.91 -9.15
C LEU A 104 0.81 17.89 -9.71
N ALA A 105 -0.14 17.27 -9.01
CA ALA A 105 -1.52 17.23 -9.45
C ALA A 105 -2.14 18.64 -9.57
N ALA A 106 -1.79 19.55 -8.66
CA ALA A 106 -2.21 20.94 -8.72
C ALA A 106 -1.56 21.71 -9.88
N ALA A 107 -0.26 21.50 -10.13
CA ALA A 107 0.45 22.13 -11.24
C ALA A 107 -0.06 21.69 -12.63
N LEU A 108 -0.69 20.51 -12.69
CA LEU A 108 -1.29 19.92 -13.90
C LEU A 108 -2.80 20.20 -14.02
N GLU A 109 -3.38 21.01 -13.13
CA GLU A 109 -4.82 21.29 -13.15
C GLU A 109 -5.22 22.27 -14.27
N GLY A 110 -6.36 22.00 -14.90
CA GLY A 110 -6.92 22.80 -15.99
C GLY A 110 -6.55 22.29 -17.39
N ASP A 111 -7.15 22.89 -18.41
CA ASP A 111 -7.00 22.46 -19.82
C ASP A 111 -5.68 22.92 -20.46
N SER A 112 -4.96 23.85 -19.83
CA SER A 112 -3.70 24.43 -20.33
C SER A 112 -2.79 24.82 -19.16
N PRO A 113 -2.19 23.84 -18.46
CA PRO A 113 -1.32 24.12 -17.33
C PRO A 113 -0.05 24.86 -17.76
N ASP A 114 0.50 25.65 -16.83
CA ASP A 114 1.78 26.33 -17.00
C ASP A 114 2.91 25.30 -17.10
N LEU A 115 3.48 25.13 -18.30
CA LEU A 115 4.51 24.11 -18.57
C LEU A 115 5.77 24.28 -17.72
N ALA A 116 6.12 25.49 -17.28
CA ALA A 116 7.30 25.69 -16.44
C ALA A 116 7.03 25.19 -15.02
N LYS A 117 5.85 25.51 -14.47
CA LYS A 117 5.44 25.02 -13.14
C LYS A 117 5.18 23.51 -13.14
N ALA A 118 4.47 23.01 -14.15
CA ALA A 118 4.24 21.58 -14.34
C ALA A 118 5.56 20.82 -14.47
N GLY A 119 6.51 21.35 -15.25
CA GLY A 119 7.83 20.75 -15.41
C GLY A 119 8.64 20.69 -14.11
N ALA A 120 8.68 21.81 -13.36
CA ALA A 120 9.36 21.83 -12.06
C ALA A 120 8.73 20.84 -11.06
N ALA A 121 7.39 20.76 -11.03
CA ALA A 121 6.68 19.83 -10.16
C ALA A 121 6.87 18.36 -10.59
N ALA A 122 6.90 18.08 -11.89
CA ALA A 122 7.09 16.74 -12.44
C ALA A 122 8.48 16.20 -12.10
N LYS A 123 9.53 17.01 -12.31
CA LYS A 123 10.88 16.67 -11.89
C LYS A 123 10.96 16.39 -10.39
N LYS A 124 10.36 17.25 -9.57
CA LYS A 124 10.35 17.06 -8.11
C LYS A 124 9.66 15.76 -7.70
N ALA A 125 8.55 15.40 -8.35
CA ALA A 125 7.84 14.15 -8.10
C ALA A 125 8.63 12.92 -8.53
N HIS A 126 9.29 12.99 -9.69
CA HIS A 126 10.19 11.95 -10.20
C HIS A 126 11.36 11.72 -9.22
N ASP A 127 12.09 12.77 -8.84
CA ASP A 127 13.22 12.65 -7.91
C ASP A 127 12.77 12.13 -6.53
N ALA A 128 11.64 12.64 -6.01
CA ALA A 128 11.11 12.22 -4.71
C ALA A 128 10.59 10.78 -4.72
N GLN A 129 10.02 10.31 -5.83
CA GLN A 129 9.61 8.91 -5.95
C GLN A 129 10.84 7.99 -5.97
N HIS A 130 11.93 8.34 -6.65
CA HIS A 130 13.16 7.56 -6.59
C HIS A 130 13.71 7.45 -5.17
N GLU A 131 13.83 8.57 -4.46
CA GLU A 131 14.31 8.57 -3.07
C GLU A 131 13.40 7.73 -2.16
N PHE A 132 12.08 7.85 -2.33
CA PHE A 132 11.13 7.07 -1.55
C PHE A 132 11.21 5.57 -1.86
N SER A 133 11.32 5.21 -3.14
CA SER A 133 11.43 3.83 -3.59
C SER A 133 12.68 3.16 -3.03
N ASP A 134 13.83 3.82 -3.10
CA ASP A 134 15.09 3.34 -2.52
C ASP A 134 14.94 3.09 -1.01
N ALA A 135 14.29 4.00 -0.28
CA ALA A 135 14.05 3.84 1.15
C ALA A 135 13.11 2.65 1.46
N ALA A 136 12.01 2.54 0.72
CA ALA A 136 11.03 1.47 0.91
C ALA A 136 11.61 0.09 0.57
N TRP A 137 12.35 -0.02 -0.53
CA TRP A 137 13.05 -1.26 -0.87
C TRP A 137 14.17 -1.57 0.11
N GLY A 138 14.92 -0.58 0.59
CA GLY A 138 15.90 -0.75 1.66
C GLY A 138 15.29 -1.39 2.91
N TRP A 139 14.14 -0.87 3.35
CA TRP A 139 13.39 -1.43 4.48
C TRP A 139 12.90 -2.86 4.20
N LEU A 140 12.38 -3.12 2.99
CA LEU A 140 11.94 -4.47 2.58
C LEU A 140 13.09 -5.47 2.56
N TYR A 141 14.28 -5.07 2.09
CA TYR A 141 15.46 -5.92 2.09
C TYR A 141 15.92 -6.28 3.50
N GLU A 142 15.95 -5.30 4.40
CA GLU A 142 16.25 -5.52 5.81
C GLU A 142 15.27 -6.51 6.44
N LYS A 143 13.96 -6.29 6.27
CA LYS A 143 12.91 -7.20 6.78
C LYS A 143 13.00 -8.60 6.21
N ALA A 144 13.40 -8.74 4.94
CA ALA A 144 13.60 -10.03 4.29
C ALA A 144 14.95 -10.70 4.64
N GLY A 145 15.85 -10.01 5.34
CA GLY A 145 17.19 -10.52 5.67
C GLY A 145 18.10 -10.68 4.44
N VAL A 146 17.84 -9.93 3.37
CA VAL A 146 18.66 -9.96 2.14
C VAL A 146 19.51 -8.69 2.04
N LYS A 147 20.68 -8.81 1.40
CA LYS A 147 21.50 -7.64 1.10
C LYS A 147 20.89 -6.89 -0.08
N GLY A 148 20.43 -5.66 0.17
CA GLY A 148 20.05 -4.74 -0.89
C GLY A 148 21.24 -4.34 -1.78
N PRO A 149 20.98 -3.63 -2.88
CA PRO A 149 22.05 -3.01 -3.67
C PRO A 149 22.94 -2.15 -2.76
N ALA A 150 24.25 -2.14 -3.03
CA ALA A 150 25.13 -1.15 -2.43
C ALA A 150 24.80 0.20 -3.06
N HIS A 151 23.79 0.91 -2.53
CA HIS A 151 23.51 2.27 -2.95
C HIS A 151 24.68 3.15 -2.49
N GLY A 152 25.53 3.54 -3.43
CA GLY A 152 26.60 4.52 -3.20
C GLY A 152 25.94 5.87 -2.92
N HIS A 153 26.12 6.36 -1.69
CA HIS A 153 25.82 7.73 -1.31
C HIS A 153 26.66 8.73 -2.12
#